data_AF-A0A5C5ZKG0-F1
#
_entry.id   AF-A0A5C5ZKG0-F1
#
_cell.length_a   1.000
_cell.length_b   1.000
_cell.length_c   1.000
_cell.angle_alpha   90.00
_cell.angle_beta   90.00
_cell.angle_gamma   90.00
#
_symmetry.space_group_name_H-M   'P 1'
#
loop_
_entity.id
_entity.type
_entity.pdbx_description
1 polymer ?
#
loop_
_entity_poly.entity_id
_entity_poly.type
_entity_poly.pdbx_seq_one_letter_code
_entity_poly.pdbx_strand_id
1 'polypeptide(L)'
;MNKNLFVTSLALLAMSGASLANASVFDSFVIRDSGGTPPSILANNAYVPGATEFVISASGMKAGLGSNDINGSTIGDITQLSITRHDDTTRFTAGSGPAVAPYFNVWVTDGTNYAVIANEPSNPAFQSLFTTNGDGSKTYDLSFADISGTVAKVYETPGWNTNSSWVHTLFGPDPLTFGDLASLTIAPPPASYILNAANGVGSGAPDVFGSHVAYGFNWVFGDTLSNYVSGAEGYVVSDFNAAAASGGAIPEPGMLTVFGMLTAMGLVARRRS
;
A
#
# COMPACT_ATOMS: atom_id res chain seq x y z
N MET A 1 -5.58 55.68 -46.76
CA MET A 1 -6.66 56.02 -45.81
C MET A 1 -7.26 54.69 -45.33
N ASN A 2 -7.45 54.52 -44.01
CA ASN A 2 -7.79 53.30 -43.25
C ASN A 2 -6.63 52.32 -43.02
N LYS A 3 -6.40 51.73 -41.84
CA LYS A 3 -7.02 51.78 -40.51
C LYS A 3 -5.99 51.23 -39.51
N ASN A 4 -5.96 51.79 -38.30
CA ASN A 4 -5.31 51.19 -37.13
C ASN A 4 -5.79 49.74 -36.95
N LEU A 5 -4.89 48.81 -36.64
CA LEU A 5 -5.25 47.63 -35.87
C LEU A 5 -4.07 47.23 -34.97
N PHE A 6 -4.25 47.53 -33.69
CA PHE A 6 -3.58 46.88 -32.57
C PHE A 6 -3.61 45.36 -32.78
N VAL A 7 -2.45 44.70 -32.70
CA VAL A 7 -2.41 43.25 -32.47
C VAL A 7 -1.78 43.02 -31.10
N THR A 8 -2.65 42.61 -30.20
CA THR A 8 -2.44 42.23 -28.81
C THR A 8 -1.49 41.04 -28.70
N SER A 9 -0.54 41.13 -27.78
CA SER A 9 0.33 40.05 -27.36
C SER A 9 -0.47 38.84 -26.82
N LEU A 10 -0.12 37.63 -27.26
CA LEU A 10 -0.49 36.40 -26.56
C LEU A 10 0.78 35.60 -26.29
N ALA A 11 1.38 35.82 -25.12
CA ALA A 11 2.44 34.97 -24.60
C ALA A 11 1.78 33.72 -24.00
N LEU A 12 1.81 32.61 -24.73
CA LEU A 12 1.36 31.32 -24.25
C LEU A 12 2.46 30.76 -23.32
N LEU A 13 2.33 30.97 -22.02
CA LEU A 13 3.18 30.32 -21.03
C LEU A 13 2.68 28.88 -20.89
N ALA A 14 3.31 27.95 -21.62
CA ALA A 14 3.14 26.52 -21.39
C ALA A 14 3.81 26.18 -20.05
N MET A 15 3.03 26.20 -18.96
CA MET A 15 3.44 25.58 -17.71
C MET A 15 3.34 24.07 -17.89
N SER A 16 4.43 23.46 -18.30
CA SER A 16 4.67 22.03 -18.09
C SER A 16 4.63 21.78 -16.58
N GLY A 17 3.47 21.39 -16.08
CA GLY A 17 3.31 20.89 -14.73
C GLY A 17 4.06 19.57 -14.63
N ALA A 18 5.32 19.63 -14.19
CA ALA A 18 5.96 18.46 -13.62
C ALA A 18 5.17 18.11 -12.37
N SER A 19 4.36 17.05 -12.44
CA SER A 19 3.89 16.37 -11.23
C SER A 19 5.14 15.90 -10.51
N LEU A 20 5.47 16.55 -9.39
CA LEU A 20 6.42 15.96 -8.45
C LEU A 20 5.78 14.65 -8.00
N ALA A 21 6.40 13.52 -8.37
CA ALA A 21 6.08 12.26 -7.74
C ALA A 21 6.34 12.44 -6.25
N ASN A 22 5.28 12.42 -5.43
CA ASN A 22 5.45 12.28 -4.00
C ASN A 22 6.15 10.93 -3.80
N ALA A 23 7.31 10.92 -3.15
CA ALA A 23 7.89 9.68 -2.68
C ALA A 23 6.85 9.03 -1.76
N SER A 24 6.40 7.82 -2.07
CA SER A 24 5.41 7.13 -1.24
C SER A 24 5.95 6.99 0.18
N VAL A 25 5.16 7.38 1.16
CA VAL A 25 5.57 7.32 2.56
C VAL A 25 5.15 5.96 3.11
N PHE A 26 6.13 5.08 3.25
CA PHE A 26 5.95 3.78 3.89
C PHE A 26 6.62 3.75 5.25
N ASP A 27 5.90 3.23 6.23
CA ASP A 27 6.40 2.94 7.57
C ASP A 27 6.55 1.43 7.75
N SER A 28 7.70 1.00 8.26
CA SER A 28 7.91 -0.38 8.67
C SER A 28 7.45 -0.59 10.10
N PHE A 29 6.72 -1.67 10.38
CA PHE A 29 6.17 -1.94 11.70
C PHE A 29 6.07 -3.43 12.04
N VAL A 30 6.01 -3.73 13.33
CA VAL A 30 5.69 -5.07 13.83
C VAL A 30 4.17 -5.20 13.87
N ILE A 31 3.65 -6.28 13.29
CA ILE A 31 2.23 -6.66 13.38
C ILE A 31 2.01 -7.55 14.59
N ARG A 32 2.90 -8.53 14.79
CA ARG A 32 2.73 -9.55 15.81
C ARG A 32 4.07 -10.11 16.28
N ASP A 33 4.17 -10.33 17.58
CA ASP A 33 5.28 -11.05 18.20
C ASP A 33 5.02 -12.57 18.33
N SER A 34 6.08 -13.32 18.59
CA SER A 34 5.98 -14.71 19.03
C SER A 34 6.55 -14.82 20.45
N GLY A 35 5.66 -14.98 21.43
CA GLY A 35 6.04 -15.21 22.82
C GLY A 35 6.82 -14.04 23.41
N GLY A 36 6.47 -12.80 23.05
CA GLY A 36 7.16 -11.58 23.49
C GLY A 36 8.42 -11.25 22.69
N THR A 37 8.76 -12.03 21.66
CA THR A 37 9.87 -11.72 20.75
C THR A 37 9.31 -11.19 19.43
N PRO A 38 9.51 -9.91 19.10
CA PRO A 38 9.06 -9.35 17.83
C PRO A 38 10.00 -9.75 16.67
N PRO A 39 9.53 -9.65 15.41
CA PRO A 39 10.41 -9.59 14.24
C PRO A 39 11.49 -8.52 14.38
N SER A 40 12.66 -8.73 13.77
CA SER A 40 13.65 -7.67 13.59
C SER A 40 13.41 -6.95 12.28
N ILE A 41 13.40 -5.61 12.31
CA ILE A 41 13.29 -4.75 11.13
C ILE A 41 14.52 -3.86 11.10
N LEU A 42 15.34 -3.98 10.06
CA LEU A 42 16.68 -3.38 10.02
C LEU A 42 16.95 -2.79 8.64
N ALA A 43 17.81 -1.77 8.57
CA ALA A 43 18.37 -1.35 7.29
C ALA A 43 19.40 -2.38 6.81
N ASN A 44 19.34 -2.78 5.54
CA ASN A 44 20.28 -3.72 4.94
C ASN A 44 20.79 -3.20 3.58
N ASN A 45 21.86 -2.40 3.64
CA ASN A 45 22.49 -1.83 2.45
C ASN A 45 23.44 -2.80 1.72
N ALA A 46 23.53 -4.07 2.13
CA ALA A 46 24.45 -5.02 1.53
C ALA A 46 23.99 -5.48 0.13
N TYR A 47 22.67 -5.48 -0.09
CA TYR A 47 22.06 -5.82 -1.37
C TYR A 47 21.94 -4.59 -2.27
N VAL A 48 21.19 -3.59 -1.81
CA VAL A 48 21.05 -2.29 -2.48
C VAL A 48 20.95 -1.18 -1.43
N PRO A 49 21.41 0.06 -1.73
CA PRO A 49 21.22 1.19 -0.82
C PRO A 49 19.74 1.44 -0.51
N GLY A 50 19.42 1.63 0.77
CA GLY A 50 18.06 1.92 1.22
C GLY A 50 17.16 0.69 1.40
N ALA A 51 17.66 -0.52 1.19
CA ALA A 51 16.88 -1.72 1.43
C ALA A 51 16.58 -1.92 2.93
N THR A 52 15.40 -2.48 3.19
CA THR A 52 14.93 -2.87 4.54
C THR A 52 14.88 -4.38 4.61
N GLU A 53 15.34 -4.94 5.72
CA GLU A 53 15.29 -6.37 6.01
C GLU A 53 14.29 -6.67 7.12
N PHE A 54 13.41 -7.64 6.85
CA PHE A 54 12.44 -8.17 7.82
C PHE A 54 12.85 -9.60 8.21
N VAL A 55 13.33 -9.79 9.43
CA VAL A 55 13.74 -11.10 9.94
C VAL A 55 12.59 -11.73 10.73
N ILE A 56 12.05 -12.83 10.19
CA ILE A 56 11.00 -13.65 10.79
C ILE A 56 11.66 -14.92 11.29
N SER A 57 12.04 -14.93 12.57
CA SER A 57 12.84 -16.02 13.17
C SER A 57 11.99 -17.12 13.80
N ALA A 58 10.69 -16.90 13.98
CA ALA A 58 9.76 -17.87 14.56
C ALA A 58 8.36 -17.79 13.95
N SER A 59 7.63 -18.91 14.01
CA SER A 59 6.19 -18.97 13.68
C SER A 59 5.42 -17.99 14.55
N GLY A 60 4.43 -17.29 14.00
CA GLY A 60 3.66 -16.29 14.76
C GLY A 60 4.17 -14.86 14.63
N MET A 61 5.42 -14.68 14.19
CA MET A 61 5.96 -13.35 13.91
C MET A 61 5.39 -12.81 12.60
N LYS A 62 4.93 -11.55 12.63
CA LYS A 62 4.48 -10.82 11.46
C LYS A 62 5.00 -9.38 11.50
N ALA A 63 5.48 -8.89 10.37
CA ALA A 63 5.88 -7.51 10.18
C ALA A 63 5.26 -6.95 8.90
N GLY A 64 5.08 -5.63 8.87
CA GLY A 64 4.47 -4.92 7.76
C GLY A 64 5.31 -3.75 7.29
N LEU A 65 5.05 -3.34 6.06
CA LEU A 65 5.46 -2.08 5.47
C LEU A 65 4.20 -1.42 4.92
N GLY A 66 3.73 -0.36 5.58
CA GLY A 66 2.40 0.22 5.39
C GLY A 66 2.43 1.64 4.85
N SER A 67 1.46 1.98 4.01
CA SER A 67 1.28 3.32 3.45
C SER A 67 -0.19 3.74 3.46
N ASN A 68 -0.39 5.05 3.60
CA ASN A 68 -1.69 5.72 3.49
C ASN A 68 -1.87 6.47 2.16
N ASP A 69 -0.93 6.34 1.22
CA ASP A 69 -0.88 7.15 -0.01
C ASP A 69 -2.08 6.91 -0.94
N ILE A 70 -2.73 5.74 -0.82
CA ILE A 70 -3.93 5.39 -1.58
C ILE A 70 -5.21 5.38 -0.74
N ASN A 71 -5.18 5.91 0.49
CA ASN A 71 -6.39 6.02 1.30
C ASN A 71 -7.43 6.92 0.62
N GLY A 72 -8.71 6.55 0.73
CA GLY A 72 -9.83 7.25 0.11
C GLY A 72 -10.04 6.91 -1.37
N SER A 73 -9.07 6.28 -2.03
CA SER A 73 -9.27 5.67 -3.35
C SER A 73 -10.03 4.34 -3.24
N THR A 74 -10.50 3.80 -4.36
CA THR A 74 -11.06 2.44 -4.41
C THR A 74 -10.01 1.41 -4.84
N ILE A 75 -10.25 0.12 -4.60
CA ILE A 75 -9.38 -0.95 -5.12
C ILE A 75 -9.21 -0.83 -6.64
N GLY A 76 -10.28 -0.49 -7.36
CA GLY A 76 -10.27 -0.31 -8.81
C GLY A 76 -9.41 0.85 -9.30
N ASP A 77 -9.07 1.80 -8.43
CA ASP A 77 -8.24 2.96 -8.76
C ASP A 77 -6.75 2.67 -8.68
N ILE A 78 -6.32 1.51 -8.19
CA ILE A 78 -4.91 1.16 -8.01
C ILE A 78 -4.19 1.20 -9.36
N THR A 79 -3.22 2.10 -9.47
CA THR A 79 -2.38 2.25 -10.67
C THR A 79 -1.05 1.52 -10.52
N GLN A 80 -0.53 1.40 -9.30
CA GLN A 80 0.72 0.71 -9.04
C GLN A 80 0.82 0.23 -7.60
N LEU A 81 1.19 -1.03 -7.42
CA LEU A 81 1.72 -1.61 -6.18
C LEU A 81 3.04 -2.26 -6.54
N SER A 82 4.15 -1.72 -6.04
CA SER A 82 5.47 -2.28 -6.32
C SER A 82 6.22 -2.68 -5.07
N ILE A 83 7.10 -3.66 -5.21
CA ILE A 83 8.14 -4.04 -4.24
C ILE A 83 9.16 -4.95 -4.93
N THR A 84 10.44 -4.72 -4.65
CA THR A 84 11.54 -5.59 -5.10
C THR A 84 12.12 -6.35 -3.93
N ARG A 85 12.29 -7.67 -4.08
CA ARG A 85 13.00 -8.56 -3.16
C ARG A 85 14.39 -8.90 -3.69
N HIS A 86 15.39 -8.78 -2.83
CA HIS A 86 16.80 -9.03 -3.14
C HIS A 86 17.36 -10.30 -2.53
N ASP A 87 16.64 -10.89 -1.57
CA ASP A 87 17.09 -12.11 -0.90
C ASP A 87 16.90 -13.36 -1.79
N ASP A 88 17.74 -14.38 -1.57
CA ASP A 88 17.69 -15.62 -2.35
C ASP A 88 16.46 -16.45 -1.99
N THR A 89 15.40 -16.31 -2.78
CA THR A 89 14.17 -17.09 -2.62
C THR A 89 14.35 -18.61 -2.82
N THR A 90 15.43 -19.06 -3.47
CA THR A 90 15.65 -20.49 -3.76
C THR A 90 16.15 -21.28 -2.54
N ARG A 91 16.62 -20.58 -1.50
CA ARG A 91 17.00 -21.21 -0.21
C ARG A 91 15.79 -21.73 0.58
N PHE A 92 14.58 -21.37 0.16
CA PHE A 92 13.34 -21.77 0.80
C PHE A 92 12.69 -22.96 0.09
N THR A 93 11.93 -23.75 0.85
CA THR A 93 11.09 -24.81 0.27
C THR A 93 10.12 -24.21 -0.75
N ALA A 94 10.07 -24.77 -1.95
CA ALA A 94 9.15 -24.30 -2.99
C ALA A 94 7.71 -24.27 -2.49
N GLY A 95 7.01 -23.15 -2.72
CA GLY A 95 5.65 -22.92 -2.24
C GLY A 95 5.52 -22.53 -0.76
N SER A 96 6.62 -22.49 0.01
CA SER A 96 6.59 -21.90 1.35
C SER A 96 6.45 -20.38 1.28
N GLY A 97 5.93 -19.78 2.36
CA GLY A 97 5.75 -18.34 2.49
C GLY A 97 6.95 -17.54 2.00
N PRO A 98 8.19 -17.75 2.49
CA PRO A 98 9.34 -16.97 2.09
C PRO A 98 9.77 -17.19 0.64
N ALA A 99 9.42 -18.32 0.03
CA ALA A 99 9.63 -18.57 -1.38
C ALA A 99 8.67 -17.76 -2.27
N VAL A 100 7.52 -17.35 -1.74
CA VAL A 100 6.41 -16.77 -2.51
C VAL A 100 5.97 -15.36 -2.07
N ALA A 101 6.44 -14.89 -0.92
CA ALA A 101 6.13 -13.57 -0.36
C ALA A 101 6.83 -12.43 -1.13
N PRO A 102 6.44 -11.16 -0.90
CA PRO A 102 5.48 -10.71 0.12
C PRO A 102 4.03 -10.96 -0.29
N TYR A 103 3.13 -11.00 0.69
CA TYR A 103 1.71 -10.73 0.43
C TYR A 103 1.43 -9.25 0.63
N PHE A 104 0.37 -8.76 0.00
CA PHE A 104 -0.18 -7.46 0.30
C PHE A 104 -1.57 -7.59 0.93
N ASN A 105 -1.87 -6.62 1.78
CA ASN A 105 -3.15 -6.46 2.44
C ASN A 105 -3.67 -5.04 2.21
N VAL A 106 -4.97 -4.93 1.96
CA VAL A 106 -5.70 -3.67 1.79
C VAL A 106 -6.80 -3.60 2.83
N TRP A 107 -6.75 -2.64 3.75
CA TRP A 107 -7.90 -2.33 4.59
C TRP A 107 -8.96 -1.62 3.76
N VAL A 108 -10.19 -2.13 3.81
CA VAL A 108 -11.33 -1.56 3.10
C VAL A 108 -12.48 -1.24 4.03
N THR A 109 -13.34 -0.32 3.59
CA THR A 109 -14.53 0.08 4.35
C THR A 109 -15.74 0.36 3.45
N ASP A 110 -16.93 0.16 3.99
CA ASP A 110 -18.21 0.70 3.47
C ASP A 110 -18.62 2.01 4.17
N GLY A 111 -17.74 2.58 5.01
CA GLY A 111 -17.98 3.74 5.86
C GLY A 111 -18.41 3.40 7.30
N THR A 112 -18.81 2.14 7.57
CA THR A 112 -19.21 1.66 8.89
C THR A 112 -18.37 0.47 9.35
N ASN A 113 -18.21 -0.51 8.46
CA ASN A 113 -17.50 -1.76 8.68
C ASN A 113 -16.13 -1.70 8.02
N TYR A 114 -15.22 -2.54 8.52
CA TYR A 114 -13.89 -2.73 7.94
C TYR A 114 -13.61 -4.21 7.70
N ALA A 115 -12.75 -4.48 6.75
CA ALA A 115 -12.19 -5.80 6.45
C ALA A 115 -10.80 -5.64 5.82
N VAL A 116 -10.02 -6.72 5.86
CA VAL A 116 -8.79 -6.82 5.10
C VAL A 116 -9.04 -7.63 3.83
N ILE A 117 -8.67 -7.07 2.68
CA ILE A 117 -8.59 -7.79 1.42
C ILE A 117 -7.12 -8.17 1.18
N ALA A 118 -6.85 -9.44 0.95
CA ALA A 118 -5.50 -9.96 0.80
C ALA A 118 -5.34 -10.72 -0.51
N ASN A 119 -4.15 -10.66 -1.08
CA ASN A 119 -3.75 -11.71 -2.00
C ASN A 119 -3.39 -13.00 -1.24
N GLU A 120 -3.37 -14.12 -1.95
CA GLU A 120 -2.81 -15.37 -1.48
C GLU A 120 -1.59 -15.67 -2.35
N PRO A 121 -0.36 -15.28 -1.97
CA PRO A 121 0.80 -15.47 -2.85
C PRO A 121 1.07 -16.94 -3.12
N SER A 122 0.70 -17.84 -2.20
CA SER A 122 0.80 -19.28 -2.43
C SER A 122 -0.14 -19.78 -3.53
N ASN A 123 -1.13 -18.97 -3.94
CA ASN A 123 -1.93 -19.22 -5.12
C ASN A 123 -1.06 -19.09 -6.38
N PRO A 124 -0.98 -20.14 -7.23
CA PRO A 124 -0.19 -20.11 -8.46
C PRO A 124 -0.49 -18.92 -9.37
N ALA A 125 -1.70 -18.34 -9.31
CA ALA A 125 -2.07 -17.17 -10.11
C ALA A 125 -1.24 -15.92 -9.79
N PHE A 126 -0.71 -15.80 -8.57
CA PHE A 126 0.16 -14.67 -8.19
C PHE A 126 1.62 -14.90 -8.57
N GLN A 127 2.06 -16.16 -8.71
CA GLN A 127 3.46 -16.49 -8.98
C GLN A 127 3.96 -15.94 -10.31
N SER A 128 3.12 -15.98 -11.35
CA SER A 128 3.48 -15.45 -12.67
C SER A 128 3.56 -13.92 -12.72
N LEU A 129 3.07 -13.22 -11.68
CA LEU A 129 3.12 -11.76 -11.61
C LEU A 129 4.47 -11.25 -11.07
N PHE A 130 5.34 -12.13 -10.58
CA PHE A 130 6.72 -11.78 -10.26
C PHE A 130 7.58 -11.70 -11.52
N THR A 131 8.25 -10.57 -11.69
CA THR A 131 9.36 -10.46 -12.65
C THR A 131 10.65 -10.86 -11.96
N THR A 132 11.39 -11.83 -12.53
CA THR A 132 12.76 -12.12 -12.10
C THR A 132 13.73 -11.27 -12.91
N ASN A 133 14.52 -10.45 -12.22
CA ASN A 133 15.46 -9.52 -12.82
C ASN A 133 16.80 -10.20 -13.16
N GLY A 134 17.64 -9.52 -13.95
CA GLY A 134 18.92 -10.06 -14.41
C GLY A 134 19.94 -10.34 -13.30
N ASP A 135 19.75 -9.75 -12.12
CA ASP A 135 20.56 -9.95 -10.91
C ASP A 135 19.99 -11.01 -9.95
N GLY A 136 18.86 -11.64 -10.31
CA GLY A 136 18.18 -12.65 -9.50
C GLY A 136 17.15 -12.08 -8.51
N SER A 137 17.08 -10.75 -8.35
CA SER A 137 16.02 -10.11 -7.57
C SER A 137 14.64 -10.36 -8.19
N LYS A 138 13.58 -10.22 -7.39
CA LYS A 138 12.20 -10.44 -7.82
C LYS A 138 11.35 -9.22 -7.54
N THR A 139 10.64 -8.71 -8.55
CA THR A 139 9.81 -7.51 -8.43
C THR A 139 8.35 -7.84 -8.69
N TYR A 140 7.48 -7.35 -7.80
CA TYR A 140 6.10 -7.07 -8.14
C TYR A 140 6.00 -5.62 -8.61
N ASP A 141 5.28 -5.42 -9.72
CA ASP A 141 4.84 -4.12 -10.20
C ASP A 141 3.44 -4.32 -10.78
N LEU A 142 2.44 -4.12 -9.92
CA LEU A 142 1.07 -4.56 -10.14
C LEU A 142 0.13 -3.36 -10.31
N SER A 143 -0.64 -3.35 -11.37
CA SER A 143 -1.82 -2.48 -11.51
C SER A 143 -3.09 -3.20 -11.11
N PHE A 144 -4.20 -2.48 -10.97
CA PHE A 144 -5.51 -3.11 -10.80
C PHE A 144 -5.82 -4.11 -11.94
N ALA A 145 -5.41 -3.82 -13.18
CA ALA A 145 -5.64 -4.72 -14.31
C ALA A 145 -4.97 -6.09 -14.09
N ASP A 146 -3.76 -6.11 -13.53
CA ASP A 146 -2.99 -7.33 -13.27
C ASP A 146 -3.64 -8.20 -12.19
N ILE A 147 -4.24 -7.58 -11.16
CA ILE A 147 -4.81 -8.30 -10.01
C ILE A 147 -6.32 -8.54 -10.13
N SER A 148 -7.04 -7.82 -10.99
CA SER A 148 -8.52 -7.84 -11.04
C SER A 148 -9.11 -9.24 -11.18
N GLY A 149 -8.51 -10.10 -11.99
CA GLY A 149 -8.97 -11.49 -12.19
C GLY A 149 -8.47 -12.49 -11.14
N THR A 150 -7.68 -12.05 -10.17
CA THR A 150 -7.10 -12.92 -9.15
C THR A 150 -8.00 -13.03 -7.93
N VAL A 151 -7.95 -14.19 -7.27
CA VAL A 151 -8.75 -14.45 -6.06
C VAL A 151 -8.32 -13.51 -4.93
N ALA A 152 -9.31 -12.88 -4.30
CA ALA A 152 -9.16 -12.04 -3.13
C ALA A 152 -9.65 -12.77 -1.89
N LYS A 153 -8.88 -12.71 -0.79
CA LYS A 153 -9.29 -13.23 0.51
C LYS A 153 -9.82 -12.10 1.37
N VAL A 154 -10.93 -12.35 2.07
CA VAL A 154 -11.50 -11.43 3.06
C VAL A 154 -11.10 -11.92 4.44
N TYR A 155 -10.53 -11.03 5.26
CA TYR A 155 -10.12 -11.29 6.64
C TYR A 155 -10.54 -10.15 7.56
N GLU A 156 -10.31 -10.34 8.87
CA GLU A 156 -10.42 -9.31 9.91
C GLU A 156 -11.80 -8.65 9.99
N THR A 157 -12.83 -9.47 9.82
CA THR A 157 -14.23 -9.05 9.91
C THR A 157 -15.13 -10.24 10.28
N PRO A 158 -16.23 -10.07 11.03
CA PRO A 158 -17.05 -11.21 11.46
C PRO A 158 -17.55 -12.02 10.26
N GLY A 159 -17.55 -13.36 10.38
CA GLY A 159 -18.03 -14.26 9.33
C GLY A 159 -17.11 -14.40 8.11
N TRP A 160 -15.86 -13.92 8.18
CA TRP A 160 -14.89 -14.04 7.09
C TRP A 160 -14.59 -15.51 6.71
N ASN A 161 -14.58 -16.42 7.68
CA ASN A 161 -14.27 -17.84 7.48
C ASN A 161 -15.48 -18.69 7.06
N THR A 162 -16.67 -18.09 7.02
CA THR A 162 -17.94 -18.74 6.64
C THR A 162 -18.59 -18.08 5.43
N ASN A 163 -17.86 -17.21 4.73
CA ASN A 163 -18.35 -16.40 3.60
C ASN A 163 -19.66 -15.65 3.93
N SER A 164 -19.76 -15.16 5.16
CA SER A 164 -20.95 -14.47 5.68
C SER A 164 -20.62 -13.09 6.25
N SER A 165 -19.46 -12.53 5.88
CA SER A 165 -19.09 -11.19 6.28
C SER A 165 -19.92 -10.12 5.57
N TRP A 166 -19.80 -8.86 6.02
CA TRP A 166 -20.45 -7.73 5.34
C TRP A 166 -19.98 -7.64 3.87
N VAL A 167 -18.71 -7.95 3.58
CA VAL A 167 -18.19 -8.01 2.21
C VAL A 167 -18.94 -9.06 1.38
N HIS A 168 -19.08 -10.29 1.88
CA HIS A 168 -19.82 -11.33 1.17
C HIS A 168 -21.33 -11.05 1.09
N THR A 169 -21.88 -10.26 2.03
CA THR A 169 -23.26 -9.79 1.95
C THR A 169 -23.45 -8.81 0.78
N LEU A 170 -22.45 -7.96 0.51
CA LEU A 170 -22.49 -7.00 -0.59
C LEU A 170 -22.24 -7.64 -1.96
N PHE A 171 -21.29 -8.56 -2.06
CA PHE A 171 -20.79 -9.08 -3.34
C PHE A 171 -21.16 -10.53 -3.63
N GLY A 172 -21.72 -11.25 -2.65
CA GLY A 172 -22.10 -12.65 -2.76
C GLY A 172 -21.17 -13.61 -2.00
N PRO A 173 -21.60 -14.87 -1.81
CA PRO A 173 -20.88 -15.86 -1.00
C PRO A 173 -19.81 -16.65 -1.77
N ASP A 174 -19.74 -16.49 -3.09
CA ASP A 174 -18.78 -17.16 -3.96
C ASP A 174 -17.35 -16.64 -3.70
N PRO A 175 -16.30 -17.38 -4.08
CA PRO A 175 -14.94 -16.87 -4.02
C PRO A 175 -14.81 -15.55 -4.80
N LEU A 176 -14.45 -14.50 -4.07
CA LEU A 176 -14.34 -13.15 -4.61
C LEU A 176 -12.99 -12.95 -5.31
N THR A 177 -12.99 -12.10 -6.33
CA THR A 177 -11.80 -11.58 -6.98
C THR A 177 -11.56 -10.12 -6.59
N PHE A 178 -10.38 -9.57 -6.87
CA PHE A 178 -10.18 -8.12 -6.72
C PHE A 178 -11.10 -7.32 -7.65
N GLY A 179 -11.50 -7.89 -8.79
CA GLY A 179 -12.47 -7.31 -9.72
C GLY A 179 -13.85 -7.10 -9.10
N ASP A 180 -14.34 -8.09 -8.36
CA ASP A 180 -15.63 -7.99 -7.66
C ASP A 180 -15.61 -6.88 -6.59
N LEU A 181 -14.44 -6.66 -6.00
CA LEU A 181 -14.21 -5.73 -4.90
C LEU A 181 -13.73 -4.35 -5.35
N ALA A 182 -13.72 -4.09 -6.66
CA ALA A 182 -13.15 -2.88 -7.24
C ALA A 182 -13.71 -1.59 -6.64
N SER A 183 -14.98 -1.57 -6.24
CA SER A 183 -15.66 -0.38 -5.72
C SER A 183 -15.43 -0.12 -4.23
N LEU A 184 -14.76 -1.00 -3.50
CA LEU A 184 -14.52 -0.81 -2.06
C LEU A 184 -13.46 0.27 -1.82
N THR A 185 -13.76 1.18 -0.89
CA THR A 185 -12.86 2.25 -0.49
C THR A 185 -11.74 1.72 0.38
N ILE A 186 -10.51 2.10 0.06
CA ILE A 186 -9.30 1.80 0.84
C ILE A 186 -9.23 2.77 2.01
N ALA A 187 -9.32 2.27 3.23
CA ALA A 187 -9.13 3.05 4.43
C ALA A 187 -8.87 2.14 5.64
N PRO A 188 -7.86 2.45 6.47
CA PRO A 188 -7.64 1.71 7.70
C PRO A 188 -8.71 2.04 8.76
N PRO A 189 -9.08 1.07 9.61
CA PRO A 189 -9.93 1.33 10.77
C PRO A 189 -9.21 2.20 11.81
N PRO A 190 -9.94 2.97 12.63
CA PRO A 190 -9.36 3.56 13.83
C PRO A 190 -9.02 2.46 14.86
N ALA A 191 -8.04 2.72 15.74
CA ALA A 191 -7.63 1.80 16.80
C ALA A 191 -8.80 1.31 17.68
N SER A 192 -9.81 2.16 17.92
CA SER A 192 -11.01 1.78 18.68
C SER A 192 -11.86 0.71 17.99
N TYR A 193 -11.86 0.66 16.66
CA TYR A 193 -12.54 -0.39 15.90
C TYR A 193 -11.77 -1.71 16.01
N ILE A 194 -10.43 -1.68 15.89
CA ILE A 194 -9.57 -2.86 16.04
C ILE A 194 -9.71 -3.48 17.44
N LEU A 195 -9.70 -2.64 18.48
CA LEU A 195 -9.79 -3.07 19.89
C LEU A 195 -11.17 -3.61 20.29
N ASN A 196 -12.20 -3.38 19.48
CA ASN A 196 -13.54 -3.89 19.76
C ASN A 196 -13.67 -5.33 19.27
N ALA A 197 -13.68 -6.28 20.20
CA ALA A 197 -13.81 -7.71 19.91
C ALA A 197 -15.05 -8.08 19.06
N ALA A 198 -16.12 -7.29 19.10
CA ALA A 198 -17.31 -7.52 18.27
C ALA A 198 -17.03 -7.36 16.76
N ASN A 199 -15.99 -6.61 16.41
CA ASN A 199 -15.59 -6.37 15.03
C ASN A 199 -14.73 -7.51 14.44
N GLY A 200 -14.39 -8.54 15.23
CA GLY A 200 -13.72 -9.73 14.73
C GLY A 200 -12.33 -9.49 14.13
N VAL A 201 -11.64 -8.41 14.52
CA VAL A 201 -10.24 -8.14 14.14
C VAL A 201 -9.32 -8.98 15.03
N GLY A 202 -8.55 -9.86 14.42
CA GLY A 202 -7.61 -10.76 15.07
C GLY A 202 -6.27 -10.11 15.36
N SER A 203 -5.47 -10.74 16.22
CA SER A 203 -4.11 -10.26 16.57
C SER A 203 -3.06 -10.45 15.47
N GLY A 204 -3.47 -10.88 14.27
CA GLY A 204 -2.62 -10.98 13.09
C GLY A 204 -2.98 -9.97 12.00
N ALA A 205 -3.90 -9.04 12.29
CA ALA A 205 -4.35 -8.00 11.39
C ALA A 205 -3.21 -7.01 11.08
N PRO A 206 -3.21 -6.34 9.91
CA PRO A 206 -2.14 -5.42 9.53
C PRO A 206 -2.30 -4.07 10.24
N ASP A 207 -1.93 -4.06 11.51
CA ASP A 207 -1.84 -2.89 12.38
C ASP A 207 -0.56 -2.94 13.24
N VAL A 208 -0.13 -1.78 13.74
CA VAL A 208 1.07 -1.64 14.55
C VAL A 208 0.82 -2.26 15.92
N PHE A 209 1.65 -3.26 16.26
CA PHE A 209 1.57 -3.99 17.52
C PHE A 209 1.56 -3.05 18.73
N GLY A 210 0.52 -3.15 19.55
CA GLY A 210 0.33 -2.38 20.78
C GLY A 210 -0.35 -1.02 20.61
N SER A 211 -0.10 -0.29 19.51
CA SER A 211 -0.75 1.01 19.27
C SER A 211 -2.01 0.92 18.42
N HIS A 212 -2.15 -0.15 17.63
CA HIS A 212 -3.27 -0.38 16.71
C HIS A 212 -3.45 0.73 15.66
N VAL A 213 -2.36 1.41 15.30
CA VAL A 213 -2.32 2.26 14.11
C VAL A 213 -2.33 1.35 12.89
N ALA A 214 -3.23 1.57 11.93
CA ALA A 214 -3.30 0.79 10.70
C ALA A 214 -3.08 1.69 9.48
N TYR A 215 -2.62 1.08 8.38
CA TYR A 215 -2.38 1.73 7.09
C TYR A 215 -3.29 1.12 6.03
N GLY A 216 -3.80 1.91 5.09
CA GLY A 216 -4.74 1.41 4.08
C GLY A 216 -4.15 0.30 3.20
N PHE A 217 -2.88 0.41 2.84
CA PHE A 217 -2.14 -0.60 2.09
C PHE A 217 -0.93 -1.09 2.87
N ASN A 218 -0.63 -2.40 2.80
CA ASN A 218 0.48 -3.02 3.51
C ASN A 218 1.11 -4.13 2.68
N TRP A 219 2.44 -4.13 2.56
CA TRP A 219 3.20 -5.35 2.30
C TRP A 219 3.46 -6.07 3.62
N VAL A 220 3.34 -7.39 3.65
CA VAL A 220 3.41 -8.15 4.89
C VAL A 220 4.34 -9.37 4.76
N PHE A 221 5.10 -9.59 5.83
CA PHE A 221 6.15 -10.60 5.96
C PHE A 221 5.92 -11.45 7.20
N GLY A 222 6.13 -12.77 7.07
CA GLY A 222 5.86 -13.74 8.14
C GLY A 222 4.40 -14.20 8.19
N ASP A 223 4.04 -15.10 9.10
CA ASP A 223 2.67 -15.52 9.41
C ASP A 223 2.66 -16.31 10.73
N THR A 224 1.47 -16.64 11.21
CA THR A 224 1.16 -17.63 12.24
C THR A 224 1.69 -19.02 11.92
N LEU A 225 1.79 -19.39 10.65
CA LEU A 225 2.26 -20.70 10.21
C LEU A 225 3.79 -20.77 10.11
N SER A 226 4.34 -21.94 10.45
CA SER A 226 5.79 -22.16 10.50
C SER A 226 6.48 -22.12 9.14
N ASN A 227 5.72 -22.29 8.05
CA ASN A 227 6.22 -22.20 6.69
C ASN A 227 6.42 -20.75 6.21
N TYR A 228 6.35 -19.74 7.10
CA TYR A 228 6.61 -18.31 6.81
C TYR A 228 7.88 -17.75 7.47
N VAL A 229 8.65 -18.61 8.15
CA VAL A 229 9.91 -18.26 8.83
C VAL A 229 11.03 -18.05 7.81
N SER A 230 11.63 -16.86 7.77
CA SER A 230 12.76 -16.56 6.88
C SER A 230 14.11 -17.06 7.44
N GLY A 231 14.21 -17.21 8.77
CA GLY A 231 15.40 -17.73 9.43
C GLY A 231 16.38 -16.62 9.82
N ALA A 232 17.69 -16.87 9.67
CA ALA A 232 18.73 -15.92 10.08
C ALA A 232 18.80 -14.69 9.15
N GLU A 233 18.64 -14.92 7.85
CA GLU A 233 18.48 -13.87 6.85
C GLU A 233 17.00 -13.63 6.61
N GLY A 234 16.61 -12.36 6.51
CA GLY A 234 15.24 -11.91 6.36
C GLY A 234 14.75 -11.82 4.91
N TYR A 235 13.61 -11.17 4.76
CA TYR A 235 13.12 -10.63 3.50
C TYR A 235 13.81 -9.30 3.27
N VAL A 236 14.62 -9.16 2.22
CA VAL A 236 15.32 -7.91 1.93
C VAL A 236 14.61 -7.20 0.79
N VAL A 237 14.04 -6.02 1.06
CA VAL A 237 13.16 -5.32 0.13
C VAL A 237 13.54 -3.87 -0.13
N SER A 238 13.24 -3.38 -1.33
CA SER A 238 13.32 -1.98 -1.75
C SER A 238 12.22 -1.64 -2.76
N ASP A 239 12.24 -0.41 -3.28
CA ASP A 239 11.42 0.05 -4.41
C ASP A 239 9.92 -0.18 -4.20
N PHE A 240 9.49 -0.05 -2.95
CA PHE A 240 8.09 -0.19 -2.58
C PHE A 240 7.30 1.07 -2.91
N ASN A 241 6.14 0.88 -3.52
CA ASN A 241 5.22 1.96 -3.88
C ASN A 241 3.76 1.50 -3.75
N ALA A 242 2.87 2.46 -3.50
CA ALA A 242 1.42 2.32 -3.64
C ALA A 242 0.86 3.60 -4.25
N ALA A 243 0.20 3.48 -5.41
CA ALA A 243 -0.39 4.59 -6.14
C ALA A 243 -1.79 4.24 -6.65
N ALA A 244 -2.65 5.27 -6.70
CA ALA A 244 -4.00 5.18 -7.22
C ALA A 244 -4.36 6.43 -8.06
N ALA A 245 -5.20 6.27 -9.07
CA ALA A 245 -5.60 7.34 -9.99
C ALA A 245 -6.40 8.46 -9.29
N SER A 246 -7.19 8.08 -8.29
CA SER A 246 -8.05 8.97 -7.49
C SER A 246 -7.46 9.28 -6.12
N GLY A 247 -6.26 8.76 -5.81
CA GLY A 247 -5.50 9.07 -4.61
C GLY A 247 -5.15 10.56 -4.65
N GLY A 248 -6.09 11.37 -4.19
CA GLY A 248 -5.91 12.81 -4.11
C GLY A 248 -4.65 13.01 -3.31
N ALA A 249 -3.64 13.63 -3.92
CA ALA A 249 -2.64 14.32 -3.15
C ALA A 249 -3.43 15.08 -2.08
N ILE A 250 -3.29 14.68 -0.81
CA ILE A 250 -3.86 15.45 0.29
C ILE A 250 -3.39 16.86 0.00
N PRO A 251 -4.27 17.82 -0.31
CA PRO A 251 -3.80 19.13 -0.74
C PRO A 251 -2.93 19.64 0.39
N GLU A 252 -1.62 19.77 0.14
CA GLU A 252 -0.79 20.45 1.11
C GLU A 252 -1.44 21.81 1.35
N PRO A 253 -1.52 22.28 2.61
CA PRO A 253 -2.09 23.58 2.89
C PRO A 253 -1.29 24.67 2.15
N GLY A 254 -1.78 25.06 0.97
CA GLY A 254 -1.73 26.43 0.46
C GLY A 254 -0.43 26.96 -0.11
N MET A 255 0.32 26.24 -0.95
CA MET A 255 1.32 26.90 -1.83
C MET A 255 0.67 27.95 -2.77
N LEU A 256 -0.60 27.74 -3.16
CA LEU A 256 -1.39 28.73 -3.91
C LEU A 256 -1.70 30.00 -3.11
N THR A 257 -1.81 29.90 -1.78
CA THR A 257 -2.04 31.04 -0.90
C THR A 257 -0.79 31.91 -0.77
N VAL A 258 0.42 31.31 -0.81
CA VAL A 258 1.69 32.05 -0.73
C VAL A 258 1.96 32.86 -2.01
N PHE A 259 1.72 32.29 -3.20
CA PHE A 259 1.86 33.04 -4.45
C PHE A 259 0.78 34.13 -4.63
N GLY A 260 -0.44 33.89 -4.15
CA GLY A 260 -1.50 34.91 -4.10
C GLY A 260 -1.15 36.10 -3.19
N MET A 261 -0.52 35.84 -2.04
CA MET A 261 -0.09 36.92 -1.13
C MET A 261 1.11 37.72 -1.67
N LEU A 262 2.09 37.07 -2.30
CA LEU A 262 3.25 37.77 -2.89
C LEU A 262 2.86 38.67 -4.08
N THR A 263 1.92 38.23 -4.92
CA THR A 263 1.39 39.05 -6.02
C THR A 263 0.52 40.20 -5.53
N ALA A 264 -0.29 40.00 -4.49
CA ALA A 264 -1.05 41.07 -3.86
C ALA A 264 -0.14 42.12 -3.19
N MET A 265 0.93 41.70 -2.51
CA MET A 265 1.90 42.61 -1.89
C MET A 265 2.73 43.39 -2.92
N GLY A 266 3.10 42.78 -4.05
CA GLY A 266 3.81 43.47 -5.14
C GLY A 266 2.96 44.54 -5.84
N LEU A 267 1.65 44.33 -5.95
CA LEU A 267 0.71 45.30 -6.55
C LEU A 267 0.39 46.47 -5.61
N VAL A 268 0.45 46.27 -4.29
CA VAL A 268 0.25 47.36 -3.31
C VAL A 268 1.51 48.24 -3.20
N ALA A 269 2.72 47.67 -3.35
CA ALA A 269 3.97 48.44 -3.32
C ALA A 269 4.13 49.40 -4.51
N ARG A 270 3.56 49.10 -5.68
CA ARG A 270 3.63 49.96 -6.88
C ARG A 270 2.63 51.12 -6.92
N ARG A 271 1.70 51.20 -5.96
CA ARG A 271 0.73 52.31 -5.87
C ARG A 271 1.19 53.46 -4.96
N ARG A 272 2.40 53.35 -4.40
CA ARG A 272 3.09 54.39 -3.64
C ARG A 272 4.50 54.57 -4.19
N SER A 273 4.61 55.05 -5.42
CA SER A 273 5.80 55.71 -5.96
C SER A 273 5.34 56.80 -6.92
#